data_AF-A0A9Q4D2J2-F1
#
_entry.id   AF-A0A9Q4D2J2-F1
#
_cell.length_a   1.000
_cell.length_b   1.000
_cell.length_c   1.000
_cell.angle_alpha   90.00
_cell.angle_beta   90.00
_cell.angle_gamma   90.00
#
_symmetry.space_group_name_H-M   'P 1'
#
loop_
_entity.id
_entity.type
_entity.pdbx_description
1 polymer ?
#
loop_
_entity_poly.entity_id
_entity_poly.type
_entity_poly.pdbx_seq_one_letter_code
_entity_poly.pdbx_strand_id
1 'polypeptide(L)'
;MTMTPNPPSYEKRGPAGPGPLLPGRRSTVMVVVERPDPEEALQESMDWVEAFERDCGLVLDPQATELYGVAKASDLKDNLRPPRDGAVAEYLDFICVDGAWLHPGDCPTAPPDSNGAPAWAWAYYQAVMGLDDGAFCTIWDVVPLPVAA
;
A
#
# COMPACT_ATOMS: atom_id res chain seq x y z
N MET A 1 -29.13 -23.99 15.54
CA MET A 1 -27.90 -23.43 14.95
C MET A 1 -28.26 -22.05 14.45
N THR A 2 -27.96 -21.02 15.23
CA THR A 2 -28.23 -19.63 14.87
C THR A 2 -27.11 -19.18 13.94
N MET A 3 -27.42 -19.02 12.65
CA MET A 3 -26.51 -18.39 11.70
C MET A 3 -26.42 -16.91 12.06
N THR A 4 -25.30 -16.52 12.65
CA THR A 4 -24.92 -15.11 12.76
C THR A 4 -24.73 -14.60 11.33
N PRO A 5 -25.39 -13.51 10.91
CA PRO A 5 -25.10 -12.93 9.61
C PRO A 5 -23.63 -12.50 9.61
N ASN A 6 -22.88 -12.94 8.60
CA ASN A 6 -21.58 -12.35 8.29
C ASN A 6 -21.79 -10.83 8.17
N PRO A 7 -20.96 -9.98 8.81
CA PRO A 7 -20.98 -8.57 8.47
C PRO A 7 -20.78 -8.42 6.96
N PRO A 8 -21.40 -7.43 6.30
CA PRO A 8 -21.11 -7.18 4.90
C PRO A 8 -19.59 -7.04 4.79
N SER A 9 -18.96 -7.93 4.02
CA SER A 9 -17.61 -7.72 3.54
C SER A 9 -17.68 -6.41 2.78
N TYR A 10 -17.25 -5.30 3.39
CA TYR A 10 -17.08 -4.06 2.66
C TYR A 10 -16.13 -4.42 1.52
N GLU A 11 -16.67 -4.36 0.30
CA GLU A 11 -15.91 -4.66 -0.90
C GLU A 11 -14.64 -3.82 -0.87
N LYS A 12 -13.47 -4.46 -0.99
CA LYS A 12 -12.19 -3.76 -1.00
C LYS A 12 -12.26 -2.66 -2.06
N ARG A 13 -11.82 -1.46 -1.71
CA ARG A 13 -11.81 -0.30 -2.61
C ARG A 13 -10.37 0.07 -2.92
N GLY A 14 -10.09 0.45 -4.15
CA GLY A 14 -8.82 1.06 -4.51
C GLY A 14 -8.77 2.54 -4.11
N PRO A 15 -7.71 3.27 -4.50
CA PRO A 15 -7.65 4.71 -4.30
C PRO A 15 -8.77 5.42 -5.08
N ALA A 16 -9.17 6.62 -4.64
CA ALA A 16 -10.25 7.40 -5.24
C ALA A 16 -9.97 7.95 -6.66
N GLY A 17 -8.89 7.49 -7.29
CA GLY A 17 -8.43 7.86 -8.61
C GLY A 17 -7.00 7.35 -8.85
N PRO A 18 -6.47 7.46 -10.07
CA PRO A 18 -5.17 6.90 -10.43
C PRO A 18 -3.98 7.60 -9.77
N GLY A 19 -4.18 8.74 -9.09
CA GLY A 19 -3.10 9.49 -8.43
C GLY A 19 -1.89 9.69 -9.35
N PRO A 20 -0.67 9.30 -8.94
CA PRO A 20 0.54 9.36 -9.77
C PRO A 20 0.66 8.31 -10.89
N LEU A 21 -0.27 7.37 -11.05
CA LEU A 21 -0.18 6.32 -12.06
C LEU A 21 -0.14 6.89 -13.48
N LEU A 22 0.75 6.35 -14.29
CA LEU A 22 0.86 6.66 -15.71
C LEU A 22 0.88 5.36 -16.53
N PRO A 23 0.12 5.29 -17.64
CA PRO A 23 0.16 4.15 -18.56
C PRO A 23 1.58 3.79 -19.00
N GLY A 24 1.92 2.50 -18.96
CA GLY A 24 3.24 1.97 -19.33
C GLY A 24 4.36 2.30 -18.35
N ARG A 25 4.06 2.94 -17.21
CA ARG A 25 5.05 3.28 -16.18
C ARG A 25 4.79 2.48 -14.92
N ARG A 26 5.85 1.86 -14.41
CA ARG A 26 5.84 1.17 -13.11
C ARG A 26 5.55 2.14 -11.97
N SER A 27 4.69 1.72 -11.07
CA SER A 27 4.48 2.32 -9.75
C SER A 27 4.62 1.25 -8.66
N THR A 28 5.07 1.64 -7.48
CA THR A 28 5.29 0.70 -6.38
C THR A 28 4.27 0.93 -5.27
N VAL A 29 3.58 -0.13 -4.88
CA VAL A 29 2.47 -0.14 -3.94
C VAL A 29 2.83 -0.98 -2.72
N MET A 30 2.71 -0.41 -1.52
CA MET A 30 2.73 -1.19 -0.29
C MET A 30 1.30 -1.53 0.13
N VAL A 31 1.00 -2.81 0.35
CA VAL A 31 -0.27 -3.25 0.94
C VAL A 31 0.01 -3.92 2.28
N VAL A 32 -0.69 -3.44 3.32
CA VAL A 32 -0.62 -4.00 4.67
C VAL A 32 -1.86 -4.86 4.94
N VAL A 33 -1.64 -6.07 5.43
CA VAL A 33 -2.69 -7.02 5.78
C VAL A 33 -2.46 -7.59 7.18
N GLU A 34 -3.47 -7.52 8.03
CA GLU A 34 -3.48 -8.07 9.38
C GLU A 34 -4.11 -9.47 9.39
N ARG A 35 -3.36 -10.46 8.89
CA ARG A 35 -3.73 -11.88 8.95
C ARG A 35 -2.68 -12.68 9.70
N PRO A 36 -3.10 -13.70 10.48
CA PRO A 36 -2.15 -14.55 11.21
C PRO A 36 -1.37 -15.48 10.27
N ASP A 37 -1.96 -15.85 9.13
CA ASP A 37 -1.38 -16.75 8.15
C ASP A 37 -0.79 -15.98 6.94
N PRO A 38 0.45 -16.27 6.51
CA PRO A 38 1.07 -15.60 5.38
C PRO A 38 0.36 -15.83 4.03
N GLU A 39 -0.21 -17.02 3.80
CA GLU A 39 -0.90 -17.33 2.55
C GLU A 39 -2.22 -16.56 2.46
N GLU A 40 -2.97 -16.50 3.56
CA GLU A 40 -4.15 -15.64 3.67
C GLU A 40 -3.80 -14.15 3.48
N ALA A 41 -2.67 -13.70 4.07
CA ALA A 41 -2.21 -12.32 3.91
C ALA A 41 -1.86 -11.99 2.45
N LEU A 42 -1.19 -12.91 1.77
CA LEU A 42 -0.83 -12.76 0.35
C LEU A 42 -2.07 -12.72 -0.53
N GLN A 43 -3.01 -13.66 -0.34
CA GLN A 43 -4.26 -13.68 -1.08
C GLN A 43 -5.04 -12.37 -0.87
N GLU A 44 -5.16 -11.91 0.36
CA GLU A 44 -5.83 -10.65 0.66
C GLU A 44 -5.11 -9.44 0.03
N SER A 45 -3.78 -9.46 -0.03
CA SER A 45 -3.01 -8.40 -0.71
C SER A 45 -3.27 -8.37 -2.22
N MET A 46 -3.46 -9.53 -2.86
CA MET A 46 -3.84 -9.62 -4.26
C MET A 46 -5.22 -8.99 -4.49
N ASP A 47 -6.19 -9.29 -3.63
CA ASP A 47 -7.52 -8.69 -3.73
C ASP A 47 -7.48 -7.15 -3.62
N TRP A 48 -6.53 -6.58 -2.85
CA TRP A 48 -6.32 -5.13 -2.78
C TRP A 48 -5.73 -4.56 -4.07
N VAL A 49 -4.82 -5.29 -4.75
CA VAL A 49 -4.28 -4.90 -6.05
C VAL A 49 -5.35 -4.98 -7.15
N GLU A 50 -6.22 -5.99 -7.11
CA GLU A 50 -7.38 -6.09 -8.03
C GLU A 50 -8.36 -4.93 -7.81
N ALA A 51 -8.62 -4.56 -6.55
CA ALA A 51 -9.44 -3.39 -6.23
C ALA A 51 -8.78 -2.09 -6.69
N PHE A 52 -7.45 -1.99 -6.58
CA PHE A 52 -6.67 -0.86 -7.08
C PHE A 52 -6.81 -0.70 -8.60
N GLU A 53 -6.64 -1.78 -9.37
CA GLU A 53 -6.81 -1.77 -10.83
C GLU A 53 -8.20 -1.26 -11.23
N ARG A 54 -9.24 -1.86 -10.64
CA ARG A 54 -10.64 -1.53 -10.91
C ARG A 54 -10.98 -0.07 -10.61
N ASP A 55 -10.64 0.41 -9.41
CA ASP A 55 -11.05 1.77 -8.98
C ASP A 55 -10.18 2.87 -9.62
N CYS A 56 -8.95 2.56 -10.03
CA CYS A 56 -8.14 3.47 -10.87
C CYS A 56 -8.66 3.56 -12.32
N GLY A 57 -9.52 2.64 -12.76
CA GLY A 57 -10.01 2.58 -14.14
C GLY A 57 -8.93 2.24 -15.15
N LEU A 58 -7.90 1.50 -14.72
CA LEU A 58 -6.77 1.07 -15.56
C LEU A 58 -6.80 -0.46 -15.69
N VAL A 59 -6.06 -0.99 -16.66
CA VAL A 59 -5.79 -2.42 -16.77
C VAL A 59 -4.32 -2.64 -16.48
N LEU A 60 -4.00 -3.52 -15.52
CA LEU A 60 -2.61 -3.84 -15.17
C LEU A 60 -2.04 -4.87 -16.15
N ASP A 61 -0.77 -4.72 -16.52
CA ASP A 61 -0.03 -5.67 -17.32
C ASP A 61 0.30 -6.90 -16.45
N PRO A 62 -0.27 -8.09 -16.72
CA PRO A 62 -0.06 -9.28 -15.91
C PRO A 62 1.34 -9.89 -16.07
N GLN A 63 2.15 -9.42 -17.03
CA GLN A 63 3.53 -9.88 -17.22
C GLN A 63 4.54 -8.94 -16.56
N ALA A 64 4.15 -7.72 -16.24
CA ALA A 64 5.02 -6.71 -15.62
C ALA A 64 4.58 -6.32 -14.19
N THR A 65 3.34 -6.64 -13.81
CA THR A 65 2.84 -6.48 -12.44
C THR A 65 3.22 -7.69 -11.62
N GLU A 66 3.99 -7.50 -10.55
CA GLU A 66 4.52 -8.58 -9.73
C GLU A 66 4.67 -8.20 -8.25
N LEU A 67 4.65 -9.23 -7.40
CA LEU A 67 4.99 -9.09 -5.99
C LEU A 67 6.52 -8.98 -5.87
N TYR A 68 6.99 -7.80 -5.51
CA TYR A 68 8.42 -7.49 -5.36
C TYR A 68 8.99 -7.96 -4.01
N GLY A 69 8.20 -7.90 -2.93
CA GLY A 69 8.70 -8.26 -1.60
C GLY A 69 7.62 -8.43 -0.55
N VAL A 70 7.98 -9.13 0.53
CA VAL A 70 7.13 -9.39 1.69
C VAL A 70 7.96 -9.26 2.96
N ALA A 71 7.44 -8.58 3.98
CA ALA A 71 8.05 -8.49 5.29
C ALA A 71 6.98 -8.46 6.39
N LYS A 72 7.34 -8.86 7.61
CA LYS A 72 6.51 -8.57 8.78
C LYS A 72 6.71 -7.12 9.21
N ALA A 73 5.67 -6.53 9.78
CA ALA A 73 5.74 -5.18 10.34
C ALA A 73 6.79 -5.07 11.45
N SER A 74 6.96 -6.10 12.29
CA SER A 74 8.04 -6.14 13.29
C SER A 74 9.42 -5.93 12.68
N ASP A 75 9.71 -6.63 11.57
CA ASP A 75 11.01 -6.57 10.92
C ASP A 75 11.25 -5.19 10.28
N LEU A 76 10.20 -4.58 9.74
CA LEU A 76 10.27 -3.21 9.23
C LEU A 76 10.52 -2.21 10.36
N LYS A 77 9.79 -2.30 11.47
CA LYS A 77 9.92 -1.41 12.63
C LYS A 77 11.33 -1.46 13.24
N ASP A 78 11.91 -2.64 13.38
CA ASP A 78 13.26 -2.83 13.93
C ASP A 78 14.33 -2.08 13.13
N ASN A 79 14.11 -1.94 11.82
CA ASN A 79 15.03 -1.25 10.91
C ASN A 79 14.66 0.23 10.68
N LEU A 80 13.47 0.65 11.10
CA LEU A 80 12.96 1.97 10.80
C LEU A 80 13.35 2.98 11.88
N ARG A 81 14.12 3.98 11.46
CA ARG A 81 14.43 5.16 12.29
C ARG A 81 13.50 6.31 11.89
N PRO A 82 13.17 7.23 12.82
CA PRO A 82 12.46 8.45 12.45
C PRO A 82 13.16 9.14 11.26
N PRO A 83 12.44 9.43 10.18
CA PRO A 83 13.06 9.97 8.98
C PRO A 83 13.64 11.35 9.26
N ARG A 84 14.75 11.66 8.58
CA ARG A 84 15.27 13.04 8.41
C ARG A 84 15.17 13.48 6.95
N ASP A 85 14.95 12.54 6.04
CA ASP A 85 14.87 12.68 4.59
C ASP A 85 13.83 11.69 4.01
N GLY A 86 13.80 11.56 2.67
CA GLY A 86 12.83 10.73 1.94
C GLY A 86 13.23 9.29 1.65
N ALA A 87 14.37 8.80 2.14
CA ALA A 87 15.14 7.74 1.46
C ALA A 87 14.41 6.41 1.16
N VAL A 88 13.43 5.97 1.96
CA VAL A 88 12.67 4.74 1.67
C VAL A 88 11.31 5.06 1.06
N ALA A 89 10.65 6.10 1.57
CA ALA A 89 9.32 6.49 1.10
C ALA A 89 9.33 7.01 -0.34
N GLU A 90 10.45 7.53 -0.83
CA GLU A 90 10.61 7.96 -2.23
C GLU A 90 10.43 6.83 -3.26
N TYR A 91 10.56 5.57 -2.85
CA TYR A 91 10.34 4.40 -3.69
C TYR A 91 8.89 3.90 -3.66
N LEU A 92 8.02 4.49 -2.84
CA LEU A 92 6.61 4.12 -2.75
C LEU A 92 5.72 5.19 -3.38
N ASP A 93 4.88 4.77 -4.31
CA ASP A 93 3.86 5.63 -4.92
C ASP A 93 2.54 5.54 -4.16
N PHE A 94 2.25 4.39 -3.53
CA PHE A 94 1.03 4.17 -2.75
C PHE A 94 1.26 3.33 -1.51
N ILE A 95 0.44 3.57 -0.48
CA ILE A 95 0.32 2.74 0.71
C ILE A 95 -1.16 2.43 0.96
N CYS A 96 -1.52 1.16 1.05
CA CYS A 96 -2.81 0.69 1.53
C CYS A 96 -2.66 0.16 2.95
N VAL A 97 -3.31 0.82 3.91
CA VAL A 97 -3.33 0.45 5.33
C VAL A 97 -4.73 0.61 5.88
N ASP A 98 -5.26 -0.43 6.54
CA ASP A 98 -6.63 -0.44 7.08
C ASP A 98 -7.70 -0.05 6.04
N GLY A 99 -7.49 -0.48 4.78
CA GLY A 99 -8.35 -0.13 3.64
C GLY A 99 -8.33 1.33 3.19
N ALA A 100 -7.48 2.17 3.80
CA ALA A 100 -7.22 3.52 3.36
C ALA A 100 -6.01 3.56 2.42
N TRP A 101 -6.14 4.31 1.32
CA TRP A 101 -5.08 4.52 0.35
C TRP A 101 -4.44 5.89 0.54
N LEU A 102 -3.13 5.90 0.63
CA LEU A 102 -2.30 7.10 0.70
C LEU A 102 -1.39 7.17 -0.53
N HIS A 103 -1.15 8.37 -1.03
CA HIS A 103 -0.12 8.64 -2.03
C HIS A 103 0.49 10.03 -1.79
N PRO A 104 1.70 10.34 -2.34
CA PRO A 104 2.39 11.59 -2.06
C PRO A 104 1.58 12.86 -2.36
N GLY A 105 0.78 12.84 -3.43
CA GLY A 105 -0.05 13.98 -3.86
C GLY A 105 -1.09 14.47 -2.85
N ASP A 106 -1.65 13.56 -2.04
CA ASP A 106 -2.73 13.85 -1.09
C ASP A 106 -2.27 13.71 0.37
N CYS A 107 -0.95 13.59 0.57
CA CYS A 107 -0.37 13.43 1.89
C CYS A 107 -0.51 14.73 2.72
N PRO A 108 -1.04 14.68 3.95
CA PRO A 108 -1.09 15.85 4.82
C PRO A 108 0.33 16.35 5.13
N THR A 109 0.45 17.65 5.44
CA THR A 109 1.74 18.25 5.81
C THR A 109 2.34 17.54 7.02
N ALA A 110 3.66 17.33 7.00
CA ALA A 110 4.38 16.78 8.14
C ALA A 110 4.13 17.65 9.39
N PRO A 111 3.90 17.05 10.56
CA PRO A 111 3.72 17.82 11.79
C PRO A 111 5.03 18.54 12.18
N PRO A 112 4.99 19.58 13.02
CA PRO A 112 6.18 20.36 13.39
C PRO A 112 7.31 19.54 14.03
N ASP A 113 6.98 18.40 14.63
CA ASP A 113 7.89 17.46 15.28
C ASP A 113 8.34 16.30 14.37
N SER A 114 8.15 16.42 13.05
CA SER A 114 8.51 15.40 12.05
C SER A 114 10.02 15.13 11.89
N ASN A 115 10.87 15.64 12.79
CA ASN A 115 12.33 15.51 12.71
C ASN A 115 12.91 16.05 11.38
N GLY A 116 12.25 17.04 10.78
CA GLY A 116 12.62 17.64 9.50
C GLY A 116 12.25 16.82 8.26
N ALA A 117 11.53 15.70 8.43
CA ALA A 117 11.17 14.81 7.35
C ALA A 117 10.14 15.45 6.39
N PRO A 118 10.22 15.14 5.08
CA PRO A 118 9.12 15.39 4.14
C PRO A 118 7.82 14.73 4.60
N ALA A 119 6.69 15.33 4.22
CA ALA A 119 5.34 14.81 4.52
C ALA A 119 5.18 13.32 4.22
N TRP A 120 5.59 12.89 3.03
CA TRP A 120 5.45 11.50 2.60
C TRP A 120 6.32 10.52 3.41
N ALA A 121 7.55 10.90 3.71
CA ALA A 121 8.43 10.10 4.55
C ALA A 121 7.87 9.92 5.96
N TRP A 122 7.27 10.98 6.51
CA TRP A 122 6.61 10.92 7.80
C TRP A 122 5.34 10.06 7.77
N ALA A 123 4.53 10.16 6.71
CA ALA A 123 3.33 9.33 6.55
C ALA A 123 3.68 7.84 6.46
N TYR A 124 4.70 7.48 5.68
CA TYR A 124 5.22 6.10 5.64
C TYR A 124 5.68 5.64 7.04
N TYR A 125 6.47 6.47 7.74
CA TYR A 125 6.94 6.16 9.09
C TYR A 125 5.76 5.90 10.05
N GLN A 126 4.77 6.78 10.07
CA GLN A 126 3.59 6.63 10.91
C GLN A 126 2.77 5.39 10.53
N ALA A 127 2.59 5.13 9.23
CA ALA A 127 1.88 3.95 8.75
C ALA A 127 2.54 2.67 9.27
N VAL A 128 3.86 2.52 9.11
CA VAL A 128 4.60 1.32 9.56
C VAL A 128 4.66 1.20 11.08
N MET A 129 4.93 2.29 11.78
CA MET A 129 5.03 2.27 13.24
C MET A 129 3.68 2.03 13.92
N GLY A 130 2.57 2.37 13.27
CA GLY A 130 1.21 2.17 13.76
C GLY A 130 0.65 0.76 13.56
N LEU A 131 1.32 -0.11 12.80
CA LEU A 131 0.82 -1.47 12.50
C LEU A 131 0.86 -2.37 13.74
N ASP A 132 0.11 -3.48 13.71
CA ASP A 132 0.40 -4.63 14.56
C ASP A 132 1.74 -5.28 14.16
N ASP A 133 2.51 -5.82 15.11
CA ASP A 133 3.81 -6.47 14.82
C ASP A 133 3.68 -7.71 13.92
N GLY A 134 2.54 -8.41 14.00
CA GLY A 134 2.23 -9.57 13.18
C GLY A 134 1.69 -9.24 11.78
N ALA A 135 1.43 -7.97 11.47
CA ALA A 135 0.93 -7.57 10.17
C ALA A 135 1.94 -7.88 9.05
N PHE A 136 1.45 -8.28 7.89
CA PHE A 136 2.26 -8.51 6.70
C PHE A 136 2.23 -7.28 5.79
N CYS A 137 3.41 -6.82 5.40
CA CYS A 137 3.60 -5.75 4.44
C CYS A 137 4.09 -6.36 3.12
N THR A 138 3.31 -6.21 2.07
CA THR A 138 3.65 -6.67 0.72
C THR A 138 3.97 -5.47 -0.17
N ILE A 139 4.99 -5.59 -1.01
CA ILE A 139 5.37 -4.59 -2.00
C ILE A 139 5.06 -5.15 -3.38
N TRP A 140 4.22 -4.44 -4.12
CA TRP A 140 3.82 -4.76 -5.48
C TRP A 140 4.39 -3.71 -6.42
N ASP A 141 5.06 -4.17 -7.49
CA ASP A 141 5.27 -3.34 -8.66
C ASP A 141 4.03 -3.48 -9.54
N VAL A 142 3.29 -2.39 -9.76
CA VAL A 142 2.10 -2.34 -10.61
C VAL A 142 2.41 -1.56 -11.88
N VAL A 143 2.04 -2.12 -13.03
CA VAL A 143 2.32 -1.52 -14.34
C VAL A 143 1.03 -1.47 -15.14
N PRO A 144 0.38 -0.30 -15.27
CA PRO A 144 -0.76 -0.17 -16.16
C PRO A 144 -0.33 -0.40 -17.62
N LEU A 145 -1.18 -1.03 -18.43
CA LEU A 145 -0.95 -1.18 -19.86
C LEU A 145 -0.70 0.19 -20.52
N PRO A 146 0.17 0.28 -21.55
CA PRO A 146 0.35 1.51 -22.32
C PRO A 146 -0.97 1.96 -22.97
N VAL A 147 -1.15 3.27 -23.14
CA VAL A 147 -2.22 3.77 -24.02
C VAL A 147 -1.87 3.34 -25.45
N ALA A 148 -2.80 2.65 -26.13
CA ALA A 148 -2.64 2.36 -27.54
C ALA A 148 -2.48 3.69 -28.30
N ALA A 149 -1.37 3.83 -29.04
CA ALA A 149 -1.06 5.00 -29.86
C ALA A 149 -1.97 5.11 -31.09
#